data_AF-A0A6M0GEM6-F1
#
_entry.id   AF-A0A6M0GEM6-F1
#
_cell.length_a   1.000
_cell.length_b   1.000
_cell.length_c   1.000
_cell.angle_alpha   90.00
_cell.angle_beta   90.00
_cell.angle_gamma   90.00
#
_symmetry.space_group_name_H-M   'P 1'
#
loop_
_entity.id
_entity.type
_entity.pdbx_description
1 polymer ?
#
loop_
_entity_poly.entity_id
_entity_poly.type
_entity_poly.pdbx_seq_one_letter_code
_entity_poly.pdbx_strand_id
1 'polypeptide(L)' 'MIRDPEQEAQQWDEPIIASNPSEAQKECQKRADQYGVELESVTEPRKIEKRPQVYRCNYKEKE' A
#
# COMPACT_ATOMS: atom_id res chain seq x y z
N MET A 1 25.35 -10.80 22.48
CA MET A 1 24.05 -10.12 22.32
C MET A 1 23.83 -10.00 20.81
N ILE A 2 23.09 -10.94 20.24
CA ILE A 2 22.75 -10.91 18.82
C ILE A 2 21.63 -9.88 18.74
N ARG A 3 21.92 -8.72 18.13
CA ARG A 3 20.88 -7.78 17.73
C ARG A 3 20.13 -8.50 16.61
N ASP A 4 18.91 -8.93 16.89
CA ASP A 4 17.99 -9.40 15.86
C ASP A 4 18.03 -8.42 14.69
N PRO A 5 18.23 -8.93 13.46
CA PRO A 5 18.33 -8.08 12.29
C PRO A 5 17.07 -7.22 12.26
N GLU A 6 17.27 -5.91 12.18
CA GLU A 6 16.26 -4.94 11.84
C GLU A 6 15.35 -5.59 10.80
N GLN A 7 14.14 -5.99 11.21
CA GLN A 7 13.10 -6.40 10.29
C GLN A 7 12.88 -5.16 9.44
N GLU A 8 13.55 -5.10 8.29
CA GLU A 8 13.18 -4.23 7.20
C GLU A 8 11.72 -4.59 6.96
N ALA A 9 10.81 -3.80 7.54
CA ALA A 9 9.37 -4.02 7.49
C ALA A 9 9.09 -4.31 6.03
N GLN A 10 8.76 -5.56 5.73
CA GLN A 10 8.75 -6.04 4.36
C GLN A 10 7.69 -5.19 3.67
N GLN A 11 8.12 -4.20 2.88
CA GLN A 11 7.21 -3.20 2.35
C GLN A 11 6.41 -3.91 1.28
N TRP A 12 5.19 -4.31 1.62
CA TRP A 12 4.32 -4.96 0.67
C TRP A 12 3.79 -3.87 -0.26
N ASP A 13 4.27 -3.86 -1.50
CA ASP A 13 3.79 -2.95 -2.53
C ASP A 13 2.84 -3.68 -3.49
N GLU A 14 1.54 -3.43 -3.35
CA GLU A 14 0.54 -3.97 -4.27
C GLU A 14 -0.01 -2.88 -5.21
N PRO A 15 0.04 -3.10 -6.54
CA PRO A 15 -0.62 -2.23 -7.49
C PRO A 15 -2.13 -2.47 -7.47
N ILE A 16 -2.89 -1.39 -7.36
CA ILE A 16 -4.35 -1.39 -7.48
C ILE A 16 -4.78 -0.43 -8.59
N ILE A 17 -5.84 -0.81 -9.29
CA ILE A 17 -6.42 0.03 -10.34
C ILE A 17 -7.59 0.79 -9.73
N ALA A 18 -7.48 2.11 -9.64
CA ALA A 18 -8.56 2.95 -9.15
C ALA A 18 -8.75 4.18 -10.03
N SER A 19 -9.95 4.76 -10.00
CA SER A 19 -10.28 5.97 -10.76
C SER A 19 -9.86 7.24 -10.04
N ASN A 20 -9.72 7.18 -8.71
CA ASN A 20 -9.42 8.31 -7.84
C ASN A 20 -8.64 7.85 -6.58
N PRO A 21 -7.93 8.76 -5.90
CA PRO A 21 -7.12 8.40 -4.73
C PRO A 21 -7.96 7.92 -3.54
N SER A 22 -9.22 8.37 -3.41
CA SER A 22 -10.10 7.94 -2.31
C SER A 22 -10.55 6.48 -2.45
N GLU A 23 -10.88 6.03 -3.67
CA GLU A 23 -11.15 4.62 -3.97
C GLU A 23 -9.90 3.79 -3.76
N ALA A 24 -8.75 4.29 -4.23
CA ALA A 24 -7.47 3.62 -4.02
C ALA A 24 -7.20 3.37 -2.53
N GLN A 25 -7.36 4.40 -1.70
CA GLN A 25 -7.17 4.32 -0.27
C GLN A 25 -8.13 3.33 0.41
N LYS A 26 -9.41 3.33 0.03
CA LYS A 26 -10.39 2.36 0.54
C LYS A 26 -10.01 0.92 0.22
N GLU A 27 -9.62 0.66 -1.03
CA GLU A 27 -9.22 -0.67 -1.48
C GLU A 27 -7.94 -1.14 -0.77
N CYS A 28 -6.95 -0.24 -0.66
CA CYS A 28 -5.72 -0.50 0.09
C CYS A 28 -6.04 -0.83 1.56
N GLN A 29 -6.88 -0.03 2.22
CA GLN A 29 -7.24 -0.22 3.63
C GLN A 29 -7.94 -1.56 3.86
N LYS A 30 -8.83 -1.95 2.94
CA LYS A 30 -9.54 -3.23 3.00
C LYS A 30 -8.58 -4.40 2.89
N ARG A 31 -7.64 -4.35 1.94
CA ARG A 31 -6.58 -5.37 1.81
C ARG A 31 -5.69 -5.41 3.05
N ALA A 32 -5.33 -4.25 3.59
CA ALA A 32 -4.53 -4.17 4.80
C ALA A 32 -5.17 -4.96 5.95
N ASP A 33 -6.48 -4.77 6.15
CA ASP A 33 -7.27 -5.51 7.14
C ASP A 33 -7.32 -7.03 6.84
N GLN A 34 -7.48 -7.42 5.57
CA GLN A 34 -7.48 -8.83 5.16
C GLN A 34 -6.13 -9.53 5.37
N TYR A 35 -5.02 -8.83 5.13
CA TYR A 35 -3.67 -9.37 5.30
C TYR A 35 -3.14 -9.20 6.73
N GLY A 36 -3.87 -8.51 7.61
CA GLY A 36 -3.42 -8.21 8.98
C GLY A 36 -2.25 -7.23 9.03
N VAL A 37 -2.07 -6.41 7.99
CA VAL A 37 -1.04 -5.37 7.88
C VAL A 37 -1.64 -3.98 8.09
N GLU A 38 -0.82 -2.98 8.36
CA GLU A 38 -1.25 -1.58 8.44
C GLU A 38 -0.95 -0.86 7.13
N LEU A 39 -1.93 -0.09 6.63
CA LEU A 39 -1.73 0.77 5.47
C LEU A 39 -0.86 1.96 5.87
N GLU A 40 0.37 2.00 5.37
CA GLU A 40 1.30 3.10 5.61
C GLU A 40 0.97 4.31 4.73
N SER A 41 0.86 4.10 3.41
CA SER A 41 0.63 5.17 2.45
C SER A 41 0.17 4.64 1.10
N VAL A 42 -0.54 5.47 0.33
CA VAL A 42 -0.93 5.15 -1.06
C VAL A 42 -0.16 6.07 -2.00
N THR A 43 0.71 5.48 -2.83
CA THR A 43 1.45 6.24 -3.85
C THR A 43 0.56 6.43 -5.07
N GLU A 44 0.30 7.69 -5.40
CA GLU A 44 -0.45 8.05 -6.61
C GLU A 44 0.43 7.87 -7.86
N PRO A 45 -0.12 7.32 -8.95
CA PRO A 45 0.59 7.30 -10.23
C PRO A 45 0.72 8.72 -10.79
N ARG A 46 1.71 8.92 -11.65
CA ARG A 46 1.83 10.16 -12.42
C ARG A 46 0.53 10.34 -13.22
N LYS A 47 -0.17 11.46 -13.01
CA LYS A 47 -1.46 11.77 -13.66
C LYS A 47 -1.39 11.56 -15.17
N ILE A 48 -2.11 10.56 -15.68
CA ILE A 48 -2.33 10.37 -17.11
C ILE A 48 -3.83 10.56 -17.34
N GLU A 49 -4.23 11.71 -17.90
CA GLU A 49 -5.62 12.22 -18.04
C GLU A 49 -6.64 11.27 -18.71
N LYS A 50 -6.22 10.11 -19.24
CA LYS A 50 -7.08 9.24 -20.05
C LYS A 50 -6.96 7.74 -19.76
N ARG A 51 -6.37 7.33 -18.63
CA ARG A 51 -6.20 5.90 -18.30
C ARG A 51 -6.51 5.60 -16.84
N PRO A 52 -6.98 4.36 -16.55
CA PRO A 52 -7.06 3.88 -15.18
C PRO A 52 -5.70 4.06 -14.49
N GLN A 53 -5.75 4.68 -13.31
CA GLN A 53 -4.57 5.04 -12.54
C GLN A 53 -4.16 3.85 -11.68
N VAL A 54 -2.92 3.39 -11.84
CA VAL A 54 -2.35 2.32 -11.01
C VAL A 54 -1.77 2.95 -9.75
N TYR A 55 -2.53 2.90 -8.66
CA TYR A 55 -2.05 3.31 -7.34
C TYR A 55 -1.25 2.18 -6.73
N ARG A 56 -0.22 2.51 -5.94
CA ARG A 56 0.51 1.52 -5.14
C ARG A 56 0.13 1.68 -3.69
N CYS A 57 -0.35 0.60 -3.09
CA CYS A 57 -0.54 0.53 -1.65
C CYS A 57 0.80 0.16 -1.01
N ASN A 58 1.26 0.95 -0.05
CA ASN A 58 2.42 0.64 0.77
C ASN A 58 1.88 0.16 2.12
N TYR A 59 2.18 -1.09 2.47
CA TYR A 59 1.81 -1.66 3.75
C TYR A 59 3.02 -1.88 4.64
N LYS A 60 2.78 -1.91 5.95
CA LYS A 60 3.76 -2.28 6.98
C LYS A 60 3.15 -3.32 7.93
N GLU A 61 3.99 -4.08 8.62
CA GLU A 61 3.53 -5.02 9.63
C GLU A 61 2.82 -4.28 10.78
N LYS A 62 1.80 -4.95 11.35
CA LYS A 62 1.01 -4.43 12.46
C LYS A 62 1.72 -4.86 13.75
N GLU A 63 2.39 -3.92 14.42
CA GLU A 63 3.03 -4.15 15.74
C GLU A 63 2.01 -4.52 16.82
#